data_AF-A0A6V7IDL0-F1
#
_entry.id   AF-A0A6V7IDL0-F1
#
_cell.length_a   1.000
_cell.length_b   1.000
_cell.length_c   1.000
_cell.angle_alpha   90.00
_cell.angle_beta   90.00
_cell.angle_gamma   90.00
#
_symmetry.space_group_name_H-M   'P 1'
#
loop_
_entity.id
_entity.type
_entity.pdbx_description
1 polymer ?
#
loop_
_entity_poly.entity_id
_entity_poly.type
_entity_poly.pdbx_seq_one_letter_code
_entity_poly.pdbx_strand_id
1 'polypeptide(L)' 'AAKIAKQAHKEGLTLKESALKNGLTEQQFNEWVRPEQMLGPK' A
#
# COMPACT_ATOMS: atom_id res chain seq x y z
N ALA A 1 -2.52 -7.34 -1.95
CA ALA A 1 -2.42 -6.78 -0.58
C ALA A 1 -1.54 -7.62 0.36
N ALA A 2 -1.91 -8.87 0.67
CA ALA A 2 -1.19 -9.67 1.68
C ALA A 2 0.32 -9.88 1.42
N LYS A 3 0.74 -10.05 0.16
CA LYS A 3 2.16 -10.19 -0.21
C LYS A 3 2.97 -8.92 0.08
N ILE A 4 2.43 -7.75 -0.30
CA ILE A 4 3.04 -6.43 -0.05
C ILE A 4 3.15 -6.18 1.46
N ALA A 5 2.09 -6.45 2.22
CA ALA A 5 2.11 -6.27 3.68
C ALA A 5 3.15 -7.18 4.36
N LYS A 6 3.23 -8.46 3.96
CA LYS A 6 4.23 -9.40 4.48
C LYS A 6 5.66 -8.98 4.15
N GLN A 7 5.88 -8.50 2.93
CA GLN A 7 7.20 -8.02 2.51
C GLN A 7 7.59 -6.72 3.22
N ALA A 8 6.68 -5.75 3.30
CA ALA A 8 6.88 -4.50 4.05
C ALA A 8 7.29 -4.77 5.50
N HIS A 9 6.60 -5.69 6.18
CA HIS A 9 6.93 -6.09 7.54
C HIS A 9 8.29 -6.80 7.65
N LYS A 10 8.59 -7.73 6.72
CA LYS A 10 9.84 -8.50 6.74
C LYS A 10 11.07 -7.63 6.44
N GLU A 11 10.95 -6.66 5.53
CA GLU A 11 12.04 -5.79 5.07
C GLU A 11 12.10 -4.46 5.85
N GLY A 12 11.16 -4.18 6.75
CA GLY A 12 11.09 -2.90 7.47
C GLY A 12 10.75 -1.71 6.57
N LEU A 13 10.05 -1.95 5.46
CA LEU A 13 9.64 -0.93 4.50
C LEU A 13 8.23 -0.43 4.77
N THR A 14 7.91 0.74 4.25
CA THR A 14 6.53 1.21 4.19
C THR A 14 5.71 0.38 3.20
N LEU A 15 4.38 0.36 3.39
CA LEU A 15 3.45 -0.28 2.45
C LEU A 15 3.58 0.31 1.02
N LYS A 16 3.89 1.60 0.92
CA LYS A 16 4.10 2.31 -0.36
C LYS A 16 5.36 1.83 -1.06
N GLU A 17 6.49 1.78 -0.35
CA GLU A 17 7.77 1.30 -0.92
C GLU A 17 7.69 -0.17 -1.35
N SER A 18 7.05 -1.00 -0.53
CA SER A 18 6.83 -2.41 -0.88
C SER A 18 5.89 -2.55 -2.08
N ALA A 19 4.87 -1.70 -2.21
CA ALA A 19 3.99 -1.68 -3.37
C ALA A 19 4.73 -1.30 -4.65
N LEU A 20 5.58 -0.25 -4.59
CA LEU A 20 6.44 0.17 -5.71
C LEU A 20 7.37 -0.96 -6.18
N LYS A 21 8.01 -1.67 -5.23
CA LYS A 21 8.86 -2.83 -5.54
C LYS A 21 8.11 -4.00 -6.17
N ASN A 22 6.81 -4.13 -5.92
CA ASN A 22 5.96 -5.18 -6.51
C ASN A 22 5.33 -4.75 -7.85
N GLY A 23 5.74 -3.60 -8.41
CA GLY A 23 5.30 -3.14 -9.72
C GLY A 23 4.04 -2.27 -9.71
N LEU A 24 3.57 -1.81 -8.54
CA LEU A 24 2.58 -0.73 -8.50
C LEU A 24 3.26 0.60 -8.76
N THR A 25 2.57 1.50 -9.44
CA THR A 25 3.02 2.89 -9.53
C THR A 25 2.58 3.69 -8.31
N GLU A 26 3.27 4.80 -8.06
CA GLU A 26 2.90 5.72 -6.99
C GLU A 26 1.46 6.25 -7.14
N GLN A 27 1.04 6.55 -8.37
CA GLN A 27 -0.33 7.00 -8.65
C GLN A 27 -1.37 5.95 -8.27
N GLN A 28 -1.16 4.69 -8.65
CA GLN A 28 -2.08 3.59 -8.29
C GLN A 28 -2.16 3.39 -6.79
N PHE A 29 -1.04 3.49 -6.08
CA PHE A 29 -1.04 3.40 -4.61
C PHE A 29 -1.85 4.54 -3.98
N ASN A 30 -1.64 5.78 -4.44
CA ASN A 30 -2.35 6.94 -3.91
C ASN A 30 -3.84 6.98 -4.29
N GLU A 31 -4.22 6.33 -5.39
CA GLU A 31 -5.63 6.19 -5.78
C GLU A 31 -6.35 5.17 -4.91
N TRP A 32 -5.70 4.03 -4.61
CA TRP A 32 -6.31 2.95 -3.85
C TRP A 32 -6.24 3.14 -2.34
N VAL A 33 -5.19 3.82 -1.85
CA VAL A 33 -4.95 4.02 -0.42
C VAL A 33 -5.21 5.48 -0.08
N ARG A 34 -6.49 5.79 0.17
CA ARG A 34 -6.96 7.11 0.61
C ARG A 34 -7.52 7.05 2.02
N PRO A 35 -6.74 7.42 3.05
CA PRO A 35 -7.19 7.39 4.43
C PRO A 35 -8.51 8.14 4.64
N GLU A 36 -8.72 9.25 3.91
CA GLU A 36 -9.95 10.03 4.00
C GLU A 36 -11.22 9.26 3.57
N GLN A 37 -11.08 8.21 2.74
CA GLN A 37 -12.19 7.36 2.30
C GLN A 37 -12.33 6.07 3.13
N MET A 38 -11.47 5.87 4.13
CA MET A 38 -11.45 4.66 4.97
C MET A 38 -12.04 4.89 6.38
N LEU A 39 -12.75 6.01 6.58
CA LEU A 39 -13.21 6.47 7.89
C LEU A 39 -14.62 6.00 8.29
N GLY A 40 -15.29 5.20 7.46
CA GLY A 40 -16.63 4.74 7.75
C GLY A 40 -17.22 3.89 6.63
N PRO A 41 -18.40 3.28 6.86
CA PRO A 41 -19.11 2.57 5.81
C PRO A 41 -19.43 3.53 4.67
N LYS A 42 -19.32 3.04 3.43
CA LYS A 42 -19.90 3.73 2.27
C LYS A 42 -21.42 3.63 2.30
#